data_AF-A0A5N6C5G5-F1
#
_entry.id   AF-A0A5N6C5G5-F1
#
_cell.length_a   1.000
_cell.length_b   1.000
_cell.length_c   1.000
_cell.angle_alpha   90.00
_cell.angle_beta   90.00
_cell.angle_gamma   90.00
#
_symmetry.space_group_name_H-M   'P 1'
#
loop_
_entity.id
_entity.type
_entity.pdbx_description
1 polymer ?
#
loop_
_entity_poly.entity_id
_entity_poly.type
_entity_poly.pdbx_seq_one_letter_code
_entity_poly.pdbx_strand_id
1 'polypeptide(L)'
;MTTSVTITACKHCGAPIEQPVRRGRPREYCPDGDCQAAAKRERELRRATPGLEGALARVEDLYERMEKGLAAAIEPLAQVLAQELSPAGVEAKLSAIQAEAHTSVAIARAEREQALEQVRLAREAAEEARREAEEARRRMEEAYTERDTAFADAETAREQALAALREAASTERRARQEADQAARRAEIAEAAREQAVRELADRVDQAAAEVRLTREQAEQAVQERDEARADARAARAEAELARRAHREAEQSSAAALARAQAAEAERDRAVARAEAERDRAVAQAHDERDRVLARAEAAEAARERAVAEAARLRAEAAQAEARAGAADAEAARAEQDARAATAERERIQAELSLERARLADLRAQLDVARAEAAQLRERAVAAELRLRQEGPEPPPGP
;
A
#
# COMPACT_ATOMS: atom_id res chain seq x y z
N MET A 1 -65.91 47.89 26.08
CA MET A 1 -66.86 46.84 26.48
C MET A 1 -67.29 47.14 27.90
N THR A 2 -68.56 47.49 28.07
CA THR A 2 -69.20 47.76 29.36
C THR A 2 -69.12 46.50 30.23
N THR A 3 -68.35 46.56 31.32
CA THR A 3 -68.33 45.51 32.34
C THR A 3 -69.71 45.46 33.00
N SER A 4 -70.52 44.47 32.65
CA SER A 4 -71.79 44.20 33.32
C SER A 4 -71.49 43.68 34.73
N VAL A 5 -71.68 44.54 35.73
CA VAL A 5 -71.64 44.13 37.14
C VAL A 5 -72.85 43.23 37.38
N THR A 6 -72.61 41.97 37.75
CA THR A 6 -73.69 41.06 38.10
C THR A 6 -74.21 41.45 39.48
N ILE A 7 -75.47 41.87 39.56
CA ILE A 7 -76.13 42.25 40.82
C ILE A 7 -76.98 41.08 41.28
N THR A 8 -76.79 40.64 42.53
CA THR A 8 -77.59 39.57 43.15
C THR A 8 -78.21 40.06 44.44
N ALA A 9 -79.40 39.57 44.80
CA ALA A 9 -80.05 39.93 46.06
C ALA A 9 -79.39 39.25 47.27
N CYS A 10 -79.31 39.97 48.39
CA CYS A 10 -78.92 39.44 49.69
C CYS A 10 -79.90 38.36 50.15
N LYS A 11 -79.38 37.20 50.56
CA LYS A 11 -80.21 36.08 51.01
C LYS A 11 -81.01 36.34 52.29
N HIS A 12 -80.71 37.40 53.04
CA HIS A 12 -81.41 37.73 54.28
C HIS A 12 -82.35 38.94 54.14
N CYS A 13 -81.89 40.06 53.59
CA CYS A 13 -82.67 41.30 53.50
C CYS A 13 -83.10 41.67 52.07
N GLY A 14 -82.69 40.91 51.04
CA GLY A 14 -83.03 41.17 49.64
C GLY A 14 -82.30 42.33 48.97
N ALA A 15 -81.46 43.09 49.69
CA ALA A 15 -80.74 44.23 49.13
C ALA A 15 -79.81 43.83 47.97
N PRO A 16 -79.65 44.65 46.92
CA PRO A 16 -78.77 44.36 45.80
C PRO A 16 -77.30 44.35 46.27
N ILE A 17 -76.59 43.26 45.94
CA ILE A 17 -75.17 43.08 46.21
C ILE A 17 -74.45 43.03 44.87
N GLU A 18 -73.45 43.90 44.71
CA GLU A 18 -72.54 43.86 43.58
C GLU A 18 -71.58 42.67 43.74
N GLN A 19 -71.59 41.77 42.75
CA GLN A 19 -70.68 40.64 42.74
C GLN A 19 -69.29 41.06 42.24
N PRO A 20 -68.21 40.62 42.91
CA PRO A 20 -66.87 40.86 42.41
C PRO A 20 -66.65 40.11 41.08
N VAL A 21 -66.06 40.78 40.09
CA VAL A 21 -65.77 40.23 38.75
C VAL A 21 -64.62 39.20 38.77
N ARG A 22 -63.99 38.94 39.93
CA ARG A 22 -62.83 38.03 40.08
C ARG A 22 -63.26 36.66 40.62
N ARG A 23 -62.45 35.63 40.32
CA ARG A 23 -62.61 34.26 40.86
C ARG A 23 -62.65 34.30 42.40
N GLY A 24 -63.74 33.81 42.97
CA GLY A 24 -63.98 33.73 44.40
C GLY A 24 -65.40 33.25 44.69
N ARG A 25 -65.71 32.97 45.95
CA ARG A 25 -67.06 32.59 46.38
C ARG A 25 -68.00 33.80 46.19
N PRO A 26 -69.12 33.67 45.46
CA PRO A 26 -70.10 34.75 45.32
C PRO A 26 -70.54 35.27 46.69
N ARG A 27 -70.72 36.59 46.80
CA ARG A 27 -71.21 37.23 48.02
C ARG A 27 -72.70 36.92 48.18
N GLU A 28 -73.06 36.18 49.22
CA GLU A 28 -74.46 35.81 49.47
C GLU A 28 -75.20 36.79 50.39
N TYR A 29 -74.45 37.64 51.10
CA TYR A 29 -74.94 38.59 52.09
C TYR A 29 -74.29 39.97 51.90
N CYS A 30 -74.97 41.02 52.37
CA CYS A 30 -74.48 42.40 52.29
C CYS A 30 -73.11 42.54 52.99
N PRO A 31 -72.12 43.20 52.36
CA PRO A 31 -70.79 43.37 52.95
C PRO A 31 -70.79 44.31 54.16
N ASP A 32 -71.64 45.34 54.14
CA ASP A 32 -71.63 46.41 55.15
C ASP A 32 -72.64 46.20 56.28
N GLY A 33 -73.37 45.07 56.29
CA GLY A 33 -74.42 44.80 57.28
C GLY A 33 -74.29 43.44 57.95
N ASP A 34 -74.81 43.33 59.17
CA ASP A 34 -74.83 42.09 59.99
C ASP A 34 -75.75 41.00 59.44
N CYS A 35 -76.20 41.09 58.18
CA CYS A 35 -77.13 40.15 57.55
C CYS A 35 -76.64 38.70 57.58
N GLN A 36 -75.32 38.48 57.45
CA GLN A 36 -74.73 37.14 57.56
C GLN A 36 -74.84 36.60 58.99
N ALA A 37 -74.56 37.44 59.99
CA ALA A 37 -74.65 37.08 61.41
C ALA A 37 -76.11 36.89 61.86
N ALA A 38 -77.02 37.75 61.40
CA ALA A 38 -78.46 37.64 61.63
C ALA A 38 -79.04 36.36 61.04
N ALA A 39 -78.74 36.06 59.77
CA ALA A 39 -79.14 34.80 59.15
C ALA A 39 -78.53 33.57 59.85
N LYS A 40 -77.30 33.67 60.38
CA LYS A 40 -76.68 32.60 61.18
C LYS A 40 -77.44 32.37 62.48
N ARG A 41 -77.74 33.43 63.24
CA ARG A 41 -78.52 33.37 64.48
C ARG A 41 -79.92 32.81 64.24
N GLU A 42 -80.61 33.24 63.18
CA GLU A 42 -81.94 32.74 62.80
C GLU A 42 -81.92 31.23 62.48
N ARG A 43 -80.91 30.74 61.76
CA ARG A 43 -80.73 29.31 61.49
C ARG A 43 -80.38 28.51 62.75
N GLU A 44 -79.56 29.07 63.64
CA GLU A 44 -79.25 28.43 64.93
C GLU A 44 -80.48 28.35 65.82
N LEU A 45 -81.28 29.42 65.86
CA LEU A 45 -82.55 29.45 66.57
C LEU A 45 -83.51 28.39 66.02
N ARG A 46 -83.74 28.34 64.70
CA ARG A 46 -84.58 27.32 64.06
C ARG A 46 -84.09 25.88 64.32
N ARG A 47 -82.78 25.66 64.39
CA ARG A 47 -82.20 24.33 64.70
C ARG A 47 -82.34 23.95 66.17
N ALA A 48 -82.36 24.93 67.07
CA ALA A 48 -82.51 24.75 68.50
C ALA A 48 -83.99 24.71 68.95
N THR A 49 -84.93 25.11 68.10
CA THR A 49 -86.38 25.03 68.37
C THR A 49 -86.77 23.58 68.70
N PRO A 50 -87.32 23.31 69.90
CA PRO A 50 -87.80 21.98 70.25
C PRO A 50 -89.00 21.57 69.38
N GLY A 51 -89.11 20.28 69.05
CA GLY A 51 -90.25 19.72 68.30
C GLY A 51 -89.98 19.48 66.81
N LEU A 52 -91.07 19.33 66.05
CA LEU A 52 -91.07 18.93 64.64
C LEU A 52 -90.34 19.96 63.74
N GLU A 53 -90.53 21.24 64.01
CA GLU A 53 -89.94 22.33 63.21
C GLU A 53 -88.41 22.33 63.24
N GLY A 54 -87.80 22.16 64.43
CA GLY A 54 -86.34 22.08 64.54
C GLY A 54 -85.77 20.75 64.02
N ALA A 55 -86.55 19.67 64.05
CA ALA A 55 -86.17 18.42 63.41
C ALA A 55 -86.18 18.53 61.88
N LEU A 56 -87.20 19.17 61.30
CA LEU A 56 -87.29 19.48 59.86
C LEU A 56 -86.12 20.37 59.42
N ALA A 57 -85.80 21.44 60.15
CA ALA A 57 -84.69 22.33 59.82
C ALA A 57 -83.31 21.63 59.81
N ARG A 58 -83.10 20.61 60.66
CA ARG A 58 -81.86 19.80 60.64
C ARG A 58 -81.80 18.83 59.46
N VAL A 59 -82.95 18.27 59.07
CA VAL A 59 -83.05 17.39 57.89
C VAL A 59 -82.84 18.18 56.60
N GLU A 60 -83.37 19.40 56.51
CA GLU A 60 -83.15 20.31 55.37
C GLU A 60 -81.66 20.69 55.21
N ASP A 61 -80.96 21.04 56.30
CA ASP A 61 -79.51 21.35 56.26
C ASP A 61 -78.66 20.11 55.89
N LEU A 62 -79.08 18.92 56.32
CA LEU A 62 -78.45 17.67 55.90
C LEU A 62 -78.65 17.41 54.40
N TYR A 63 -79.87 17.62 53.90
CA TYR A 63 -80.19 17.47 52.48
C TYR A 63 -79.40 18.46 51.61
N GLU A 64 -79.35 19.74 51.99
CA GLU A 64 -78.59 20.76 51.26
C GLU A 64 -77.08 20.45 51.25
N ARG A 65 -76.55 19.86 52.33
CA ARG A 65 -75.14 19.42 52.38
C ARG A 65 -74.89 18.20 51.51
N MET A 66 -75.81 17.24 51.51
CA MET A 66 -75.74 16.06 50.63
C MET A 66 -75.84 16.47 49.16
N GLU A 67 -76.75 17.39 48.81
CA GLU A 67 -76.91 17.92 47.46
C GLU A 67 -75.64 18.64 46.99
N LYS A 68 -75.06 19.51 47.82
CA LYS A 68 -73.78 20.18 47.50
C LYS A 68 -72.61 19.21 47.40
N GLY A 69 -72.54 18.20 48.26
CA GLY A 69 -71.50 17.17 48.23
C GLY A 69 -71.59 16.28 46.99
N LEU A 70 -72.81 15.87 46.63
CA LEU A 70 -73.08 15.07 45.44
C LEU A 70 -72.84 15.87 44.16
N ALA A 71 -73.28 17.13 44.10
CA ALA A 71 -72.98 18.03 42.98
C ALA A 71 -71.46 18.24 42.82
N ALA A 72 -70.72 18.44 43.93
CA ALA A 72 -69.27 18.58 43.88
C ALA A 72 -68.53 17.31 43.43
N ALA A 73 -69.11 16.13 43.63
CA ALA A 73 -68.54 14.87 43.14
C ALA A 73 -68.93 14.56 41.69
N ILE A 74 -70.14 14.92 41.27
CA ILE A 74 -70.66 14.67 39.92
C ILE A 74 -70.14 15.70 38.92
N GLU A 75 -70.01 16.97 39.30
CA GLU A 75 -69.60 18.05 38.38
C GLU A 75 -68.24 17.77 37.71
N PRO A 76 -67.18 17.33 38.41
CA PRO A 76 -65.91 16.98 37.75
C PRO A 76 -66.04 15.78 36.81
N LEU A 77 -66.85 14.77 37.17
CA LEU A 77 -67.09 13.61 36.33
C LEU A 77 -67.88 13.98 35.08
N ALA A 78 -68.90 14.83 35.21
CA ALA A 78 -69.66 15.37 34.10
C ALA A 78 -68.77 16.22 33.19
N GLN A 79 -67.84 17.00 33.76
CA GLN A 79 -66.89 17.79 32.99
C GLN A 79 -65.90 16.92 32.21
N VAL A 80 -65.36 15.85 32.81
CA VAL A 80 -64.49 14.89 32.11
C VAL A 80 -65.28 14.14 31.04
N LEU A 81 -66.49 13.66 31.34
CA LEU A 81 -67.34 13.00 30.35
C LEU A 81 -67.72 13.94 29.20
N ALA A 82 -68.00 15.22 29.49
CA ALA A 82 -68.22 16.22 28.46
C ALA A 82 -66.95 16.49 27.63
N GLN A 83 -65.78 16.53 28.25
CA GLN A 83 -64.52 16.66 27.51
C GLN A 83 -64.21 15.44 26.65
N GLU A 84 -64.60 14.24 27.05
CA GLU A 84 -64.23 12.99 26.38
C GLU A 84 -65.27 12.46 25.41
N LEU A 85 -66.55 12.78 25.63
CA LEU A 85 -67.70 12.33 24.82
C LEU A 85 -68.36 13.46 24.04
N SER A 86 -67.92 14.71 24.22
CA SER A 86 -68.36 15.77 23.30
C SER A 86 -67.78 15.53 21.90
N PRO A 87 -68.47 15.99 20.84
CA PRO A 87 -67.96 15.92 19.47
C PRO A 87 -66.53 16.49 19.35
N ALA A 88 -66.26 17.65 19.98
CA ALA A 88 -64.94 18.27 19.97
C ALA A 88 -63.86 17.43 20.66
N GLY A 89 -64.20 16.77 21.78
CA GLY A 89 -63.30 15.87 22.48
C GLY A 89 -62.93 14.62 21.68
N VAL A 90 -63.93 14.00 21.07
CA VAL A 90 -63.75 12.84 20.20
C VAL A 90 -62.93 13.21 18.96
N GLU A 91 -63.22 14.35 18.32
CA GLU A 91 -62.44 14.85 17.18
C GLU A 91 -60.98 15.15 17.56
N ALA A 92 -60.73 15.71 18.74
CA ALA A 92 -59.38 15.94 19.24
C ALA A 92 -58.61 14.62 19.43
N LYS A 93 -59.27 13.60 20.01
CA LYS A 93 -58.68 12.25 20.16
C LYS A 93 -58.42 11.57 18.82
N LEU A 94 -59.38 11.63 17.90
CA LEU A 94 -59.20 11.09 16.54
C LEU A 94 -58.05 11.80 15.82
N SER A 95 -57.93 13.11 15.96
CA SER A 95 -56.82 13.88 15.38
C SER A 95 -55.48 13.50 15.99
N ALA A 96 -55.42 13.28 17.31
CA ALA A 96 -54.22 12.80 17.99
C ALA A 96 -53.80 11.41 17.50
N ILE A 97 -54.75 10.46 17.42
CA ILE A 97 -54.50 9.10 16.91
C ILE A 97 -54.08 9.15 15.44
N GLN A 98 -54.72 9.99 14.62
CA GLN A 98 -54.33 10.18 13.23
C GLN A 98 -52.92 10.74 13.11
N ALA A 99 -52.55 11.73 13.93
CA ALA A 99 -51.21 12.28 13.96
C ALA A 99 -50.17 11.21 14.33
N GLU A 100 -50.43 10.42 15.39
CA GLU A 100 -49.57 9.31 15.80
C GLU A 100 -49.43 8.23 14.71
N ALA A 101 -50.53 7.89 14.02
CA ALA A 101 -50.52 6.98 12.89
C ALA A 101 -49.70 7.55 11.71
N HIS A 102 -49.86 8.83 11.39
CA HIS A 102 -49.06 9.49 10.35
C HIS A 102 -47.57 9.51 10.70
N THR A 103 -47.22 9.80 11.95
CA THR A 103 -45.83 9.73 12.43
C THR A 103 -45.29 8.30 12.34
N SER A 104 -46.07 7.29 12.78
CA SER A 104 -45.65 5.89 12.72
C SER A 104 -45.42 5.42 11.29
N VAL A 105 -46.29 5.80 10.34
CA VAL A 105 -46.12 5.49 8.91
C VAL A 105 -44.91 6.23 8.33
N ALA A 106 -44.66 7.48 8.72
CA ALA A 106 -43.49 8.22 8.28
C ALA A 106 -42.18 7.56 8.74
N ILE A 107 -42.12 7.12 10.01
CA ILE A 107 -40.99 6.37 10.56
C ILE A 107 -40.78 5.06 9.78
N ALA A 108 -41.84 4.26 9.60
CA ALA A 108 -41.74 2.99 8.88
C ALA A 108 -41.28 3.16 7.42
N ARG A 109 -41.66 4.27 6.76
CA ARG A 109 -41.18 4.61 5.41
C ARG A 109 -39.71 4.99 5.42
N ALA A 110 -39.28 5.81 6.37
CA ALA A 110 -37.87 6.20 6.51
C ALA A 110 -36.98 4.97 6.80
N GLU A 111 -37.41 4.07 7.69
CA GLU A 111 -36.71 2.82 8.00
C GLU A 111 -36.63 1.90 6.77
N ARG A 112 -37.71 1.79 5.99
CA ARG A 112 -37.72 1.03 4.74
C ARG A 112 -36.73 1.62 3.73
N GLU A 113 -36.72 2.94 3.55
CA GLU A 113 -35.79 3.62 2.65
C GLU A 113 -34.34 3.41 3.07
N GLN A 114 -34.05 3.52 4.37
CA GLN A 114 -32.73 3.19 4.93
C GLN A 114 -32.35 1.73 4.68
N ALA A 115 -33.27 0.79 4.90
CA ALA A 115 -33.00 -0.63 4.64
C ALA A 115 -32.71 -0.92 3.16
N LEU A 116 -33.44 -0.29 2.23
CA LEU A 116 -33.18 -0.42 0.80
C LEU A 116 -31.83 0.16 0.40
N GLU A 117 -31.45 1.31 0.97
CA GLU A 117 -30.15 1.92 0.74
C GLU A 117 -29.01 1.05 1.27
N GLN A 118 -29.16 0.46 2.46
CA GLN A 118 -28.18 -0.49 2.99
C GLN A 118 -28.03 -1.73 2.10
N VAL A 119 -29.12 -2.24 1.53
CA VAL A 119 -29.06 -3.35 0.57
C VAL A 119 -28.35 -2.93 -0.72
N ARG A 120 -28.58 -1.70 -1.21
CA ARG A 120 -27.89 -1.17 -2.40
C ARG A 120 -26.39 -1.10 -2.17
N LEU A 121 -25.96 -0.46 -1.06
CA LEU A 121 -24.56 -0.35 -0.69
C LEU A 121 -23.90 -1.72 -0.48
N ALA A 122 -24.60 -2.66 0.16
CA ALA A 122 -24.10 -4.02 0.35
C ALA A 122 -23.92 -4.78 -0.97
N ARG A 123 -24.80 -4.54 -1.96
CA ARG A 123 -24.65 -5.13 -3.30
C ARG A 123 -23.47 -4.53 -4.05
N GLU A 124 -23.32 -3.20 -4.02
CA GLU A 124 -22.20 -2.51 -4.66
C GLU A 124 -20.86 -2.98 -4.08
N ALA A 125 -20.75 -3.05 -2.74
CA ALA A 125 -19.56 -3.58 -2.08
C ALA A 125 -19.30 -5.07 -2.42
N ALA A 126 -20.35 -5.89 -2.54
CA ALA A 126 -20.20 -7.29 -2.93
C ALA A 126 -19.77 -7.46 -4.40
N GLU A 127 -20.23 -6.59 -5.30
CA GLU A 127 -19.79 -6.57 -6.69
C GLU A 127 -18.34 -6.10 -6.84
N GLU A 128 -17.95 -5.06 -6.09
CA GLU A 128 -16.58 -4.59 -6.03
C GLU A 128 -15.63 -5.67 -5.50
N ALA A 129 -15.97 -6.30 -4.37
CA ALA A 129 -15.19 -7.40 -3.81
C ALA A 129 -15.07 -8.59 -4.78
N ARG A 130 -16.09 -8.86 -5.62
CA ARG A 130 -16.00 -9.89 -6.67
C ARG A 130 -15.03 -9.50 -7.77
N ARG A 131 -15.08 -8.25 -8.25
CA ARG A 131 -14.16 -7.74 -9.27
C ARG A 131 -12.71 -7.79 -8.77
N GLU A 132 -12.47 -7.35 -7.54
CA GLU A 132 -11.15 -7.43 -6.92
C GLU A 132 -10.66 -8.88 -6.81
N ALA A 133 -11.53 -9.82 -6.42
CA ALA A 133 -11.19 -11.23 -6.33
C ALA A 133 -10.89 -11.86 -7.71
N GLU A 134 -11.62 -11.46 -8.76
CA GLU A 134 -11.38 -11.88 -10.14
C GLU A 134 -10.06 -11.33 -10.68
N GLU A 135 -9.77 -10.05 -10.43
CA GLU A 135 -8.50 -9.43 -10.78
C GLU A 135 -7.32 -10.09 -10.04
N ALA A 136 -7.47 -10.38 -8.75
CA ALA A 136 -6.46 -11.08 -7.98
C ALA A 136 -6.20 -12.49 -8.52
N ARG A 137 -7.26 -13.22 -8.93
CA ARG A 137 -7.12 -14.53 -9.58
C ARG A 137 -6.39 -14.43 -10.92
N ARG A 138 -6.73 -13.44 -11.75
CA ARG A 138 -6.04 -13.21 -13.03
C ARG A 138 -4.55 -12.91 -12.83
N ARG A 139 -4.21 -12.02 -11.89
CA ARG A 139 -2.80 -11.72 -11.57
C ARG A 139 -2.05 -12.96 -11.06
N MET A 140 -2.69 -13.81 -10.27
CA MET A 140 -2.10 -15.07 -9.83
C MET A 140 -1.87 -16.04 -10.99
N GLU A 141 -2.84 -16.17 -11.90
CA GLU A 141 -2.70 -17.01 -13.10
C GLU A 141 -1.60 -16.50 -14.02
N GLU A 142 -1.56 -15.19 -14.28
CA GLU A 142 -0.48 -14.52 -15.02
C GLU A 142 0.88 -14.81 -14.37
N ALA A 143 1.02 -14.63 -13.05
CA ALA A 143 2.26 -14.94 -12.34
C ALA A 143 2.65 -16.44 -12.41
N TYR A 144 1.68 -17.36 -12.39
CA TYR A 144 1.97 -18.79 -12.60
C TYR A 144 2.44 -19.07 -14.02
N THR A 145 1.80 -18.47 -15.03
CA THR A 145 2.24 -18.63 -16.42
C THR A 145 3.63 -18.07 -16.64
N GLU A 146 3.95 -16.89 -16.11
CA GLU A 146 5.28 -16.29 -16.16
C GLU A 146 6.33 -17.19 -15.49
N ARG A 147 6.01 -17.71 -14.30
CA ARG A 147 6.87 -18.66 -13.60
C ARG A 147 7.14 -19.91 -14.43
N ASP A 148 6.10 -20.50 -15.02
CA ASP A 148 6.22 -21.72 -15.80
C ASP A 148 7.01 -21.47 -17.10
N THR A 149 6.83 -20.32 -17.74
CA THR A 149 7.68 -19.90 -18.88
C THR A 149 9.14 -19.72 -18.47
N ALA A 150 9.40 -19.08 -17.33
CA ALA A 150 10.75 -18.89 -16.83
C ALA A 150 11.43 -20.23 -16.48
N PHE A 151 10.68 -21.21 -15.98
CA PHE A 151 11.19 -22.56 -15.76
C PHE A 151 11.53 -23.27 -17.08
N ALA A 152 10.65 -23.20 -18.08
CA ALA A 152 10.90 -23.79 -19.39
C ALA A 152 12.12 -23.16 -20.10
N ASP A 153 12.28 -21.84 -19.98
CA ASP A 153 13.44 -21.11 -20.50
C ASP A 153 14.73 -21.53 -19.78
N ALA A 154 14.68 -21.68 -18.45
CA ALA A 154 15.81 -22.13 -17.66
C ALA A 154 16.23 -23.58 -17.99
N GLU A 155 15.26 -24.47 -18.22
CA GLU A 155 15.53 -25.84 -18.68
C GLU A 155 16.16 -25.83 -20.07
N THR A 156 15.61 -25.06 -21.01
CA THR A 156 16.15 -24.91 -22.36
C THR A 156 17.58 -24.38 -22.33
N ALA A 157 17.85 -23.33 -21.54
CA ALA A 157 19.19 -22.77 -21.38
C ALA A 157 20.17 -23.79 -20.77
N ARG A 158 19.72 -24.60 -19.82
CA ARG A 158 20.52 -25.68 -19.23
C ARG A 158 20.85 -26.76 -20.26
N GLU A 159 19.88 -27.17 -21.08
CA GLU A 159 20.10 -28.15 -22.15
C GLU A 159 21.08 -27.64 -23.20
N GLN A 160 20.94 -26.37 -23.61
CA GLN A 160 21.87 -25.72 -24.54
C GLN A 160 23.28 -25.62 -23.95
N ALA A 161 23.42 -25.26 -22.67
CA ALA A 161 24.71 -25.22 -21.99
C ALA A 161 25.36 -26.61 -21.93
N LEU A 162 24.59 -27.66 -21.63
CA LEU A 162 25.08 -29.03 -21.63
C LEU A 162 25.47 -29.51 -23.04
N ALA A 163 24.73 -29.12 -24.07
CA ALA A 163 25.07 -29.41 -25.46
C ALA A 163 26.39 -28.73 -25.86
N ALA A 164 26.55 -27.44 -25.56
CA ALA A 164 27.78 -26.69 -25.80
C ALA A 164 28.99 -27.30 -25.07
N LEU A 165 28.82 -27.73 -23.81
CA LEU A 165 29.87 -28.41 -23.06
C LEU A 165 30.26 -29.76 -23.69
N ARG A 166 29.29 -30.54 -24.18
CA ARG A 166 29.57 -31.81 -24.88
C ARG A 166 30.30 -31.57 -26.19
N GLU A 167 29.91 -30.55 -26.94
CA GLU A 167 30.58 -30.15 -28.17
C GLU A 167 32.02 -29.71 -27.90
N ALA A 168 32.23 -28.81 -26.93
CA ALA A 168 33.55 -28.36 -26.50
C ALA A 168 34.44 -29.53 -26.03
N ALA A 169 33.89 -30.47 -25.25
CA ALA A 169 34.64 -31.66 -24.85
C ALA A 169 34.99 -32.57 -26.03
N SER A 170 34.13 -32.62 -27.06
CA SER A 170 34.38 -33.41 -28.28
C SER A 170 35.45 -32.77 -29.17
N THR A 171 35.45 -31.43 -29.30
CA THR A 171 36.46 -30.69 -30.05
C THR A 171 37.80 -30.74 -29.34
N GLU A 172 37.83 -30.62 -28.01
CA GLU A 172 39.06 -30.80 -27.24
C GLU A 172 39.66 -32.21 -27.43
N ARG A 173 38.83 -33.27 -27.37
CA ARG A 173 39.31 -34.64 -27.63
C ARG A 173 39.91 -34.78 -29.03
N ARG A 174 39.28 -34.20 -30.06
CA ARG A 174 39.80 -34.23 -31.43
C ARG A 174 41.12 -33.46 -31.54
N ALA A 175 41.19 -32.26 -30.97
CA ALA A 175 42.41 -31.44 -30.97
C ALA A 175 43.58 -32.17 -30.27
N ARG A 176 43.32 -32.83 -29.13
CA ARG A 176 44.35 -33.65 -28.45
C ARG A 176 44.80 -34.84 -29.31
N GLN A 177 43.86 -35.56 -29.95
CA GLN A 177 44.21 -36.67 -30.84
C GLN A 177 45.04 -36.21 -32.04
N GLU A 178 44.71 -35.07 -32.64
CA GLU A 178 45.46 -34.48 -33.74
C GLU A 178 46.85 -34.02 -33.30
N ALA A 179 46.97 -33.42 -32.12
CA ALA A 179 48.25 -33.05 -31.51
C ALA A 179 49.13 -34.28 -31.24
N ASP A 180 48.58 -35.35 -30.66
CA ASP A 180 49.29 -36.61 -30.44
C ASP A 180 49.75 -37.26 -31.75
N GLN A 181 48.92 -37.20 -32.80
CA GLN A 181 49.29 -37.69 -34.13
C GLN A 181 50.37 -36.82 -34.79
N ALA A 182 50.33 -35.50 -34.58
CA ALA A 182 51.38 -34.59 -35.05
C ALA A 182 52.71 -34.85 -34.31
N ALA A 183 52.67 -35.06 -32.99
CA ALA A 183 53.83 -35.40 -32.18
C ALA A 183 54.47 -36.72 -32.65
N ARG A 184 53.67 -37.79 -32.82
CA ARG A 184 54.18 -39.06 -33.36
C ARG A 184 54.80 -38.93 -34.75
N ARG A 185 54.20 -38.12 -35.63
CA ARG A 185 54.78 -37.85 -36.97
C ARG A 185 56.10 -37.08 -36.87
N ALA A 186 56.22 -36.14 -35.94
CA ALA A 186 57.45 -35.41 -35.69
C ALA A 186 58.55 -36.34 -35.15
N GLU A 187 58.24 -37.21 -34.19
CA GLU A 187 59.18 -38.21 -33.65
C GLU A 187 59.69 -39.16 -34.74
N ILE A 188 58.79 -39.66 -35.61
CA ILE A 188 59.19 -40.52 -36.75
C ILE A 188 60.10 -39.75 -37.72
N ALA A 189 59.77 -38.50 -38.02
CA ALA A 189 60.57 -37.66 -38.91
C ALA A 189 61.95 -37.35 -38.31
N GLU A 190 62.03 -37.12 -36.99
CA GLU A 190 63.28 -36.88 -36.27
C GLU A 190 64.14 -38.14 -36.23
N ALA A 191 63.57 -39.31 -35.93
CA ALA A 191 64.27 -40.59 -35.99
C ALA A 191 64.80 -40.90 -37.42
N ALA A 192 64.00 -40.63 -38.45
CA ALA A 192 64.43 -40.79 -39.84
C ALA A 192 65.58 -39.82 -40.20
N ARG A 193 65.53 -38.58 -39.70
CA ARG A 193 66.61 -37.60 -39.86
C ARG A 193 67.88 -38.07 -39.16
N GLU A 194 67.80 -38.53 -37.91
CA GLU A 194 68.96 -39.05 -37.18
C GLU A 194 69.58 -40.25 -37.91
N GLN A 195 68.76 -41.16 -38.41
CA GLN A 195 69.22 -42.29 -39.21
C GLN A 195 69.93 -41.81 -40.48
N ALA A 196 69.35 -40.87 -41.22
CA ALA A 196 69.99 -40.30 -42.42
C ALA A 196 71.32 -39.61 -42.11
N VAL A 197 71.43 -38.92 -40.95
CA VAL A 197 72.68 -38.31 -40.49
C VAL A 197 73.73 -39.37 -40.16
N ARG A 198 73.34 -40.48 -39.50
CA ARG A 198 74.26 -41.60 -39.22
C ARG A 198 74.74 -42.27 -40.50
N GLU A 199 73.84 -42.58 -41.43
CA GLU A 199 74.19 -43.15 -42.73
C GLU A 199 75.11 -42.22 -43.53
N LEU A 200 74.90 -40.90 -43.46
CA LEU A 200 75.78 -39.92 -44.08
C LEU A 200 77.16 -39.89 -43.40
N ALA A 201 77.21 -39.94 -42.06
CA ALA A 201 78.47 -40.00 -41.32
C ALA A 201 79.26 -41.27 -41.66
N ASP A 202 78.61 -42.43 -41.71
CA ASP A 202 79.23 -43.69 -42.11
C ASP A 202 79.80 -43.62 -43.54
N ARG A 203 79.05 -43.01 -44.48
CA ARG A 203 79.54 -42.76 -45.85
C ARG A 203 80.73 -41.81 -45.89
N VAL A 204 80.73 -40.76 -45.06
CA VAL A 204 81.86 -39.83 -44.95
C VAL A 204 83.08 -40.52 -44.36
N ASP A 205 82.91 -41.38 -43.35
CA ASP A 205 84.00 -42.15 -42.75
C ASP A 205 84.58 -43.18 -43.73
N GLN A 206 83.72 -43.84 -44.52
CA GLN A 206 84.14 -44.72 -45.62
C GLN A 206 84.91 -43.96 -46.69
N ALA A 207 84.37 -42.83 -47.16
CA ALA A 207 85.06 -41.97 -48.13
C ALA A 207 86.39 -41.43 -47.57
N ALA A 208 86.45 -41.08 -46.28
CA ALA A 208 87.67 -40.64 -45.62
C ALA A 208 88.70 -41.80 -45.51
N ALA A 209 88.25 -43.03 -45.26
CA ALA A 209 89.11 -44.22 -45.27
C ALA A 209 89.64 -44.51 -46.68
N GLU A 210 88.80 -44.41 -47.71
CA GLU A 210 89.22 -44.51 -49.11
C GLU A 210 90.21 -43.41 -49.50
N VAL A 211 89.99 -42.17 -49.06
CA VAL A 211 90.91 -41.05 -49.26
C VAL A 211 92.24 -41.29 -48.53
N ARG A 212 92.23 -41.83 -47.31
CA ARG A 212 93.47 -42.21 -46.60
C ARG A 212 94.22 -43.31 -47.35
N LEU A 213 93.53 -44.33 -47.82
CA LEU A 213 94.11 -45.47 -48.51
C LEU A 213 94.66 -45.06 -49.89
N THR A 214 93.94 -44.22 -50.64
CA THR A 214 94.43 -43.61 -51.88
C THR A 214 95.59 -42.64 -51.63
N ARG A 215 95.63 -41.94 -50.50
CA ARG A 215 96.75 -41.08 -50.11
C ARG A 215 97.99 -41.88 -49.73
N GLU A 216 97.85 -42.98 -49.00
CA GLU A 216 98.95 -43.91 -48.70
C GLU A 216 99.50 -44.55 -49.98
N GLN A 217 98.62 -44.93 -50.92
CA GLN A 217 99.00 -45.39 -52.25
C GLN A 217 99.67 -44.28 -53.08
N ALA A 218 99.20 -43.03 -52.97
CA ALA A 218 99.82 -41.89 -53.63
C ALA A 218 101.18 -41.54 -53.01
N GLU A 219 101.37 -41.72 -51.70
CA GLU A 219 102.65 -41.50 -51.01
C GLU A 219 103.67 -42.60 -51.36
N GLN A 220 103.23 -43.86 -51.50
CA GLN A 220 104.04 -44.95 -52.07
C GLN A 220 104.40 -44.68 -53.53
N ALA A 221 103.44 -44.25 -54.35
CA ALA A 221 103.68 -43.85 -55.74
C ALA A 221 104.58 -42.60 -55.84
N VAL A 222 104.59 -41.72 -54.84
CA VAL A 222 105.47 -40.54 -54.75
C VAL A 222 106.91 -40.96 -54.41
N GLN A 223 107.11 -41.95 -53.55
CA GLN A 223 108.44 -42.51 -53.27
C GLN A 223 109.03 -43.21 -54.51
N GLU A 224 108.23 -44.01 -55.21
CA GLU A 224 108.63 -44.63 -56.49
C GLU A 224 108.88 -43.58 -57.59
N ARG A 225 108.10 -42.49 -57.59
CA ARG A 225 108.26 -41.35 -58.52
C ARG A 225 109.48 -40.50 -58.21
N ASP A 226 109.89 -40.35 -56.96
CA ASP A 226 111.05 -39.53 -56.62
C ASP A 226 112.38 -40.24 -56.98
N GLU A 227 112.39 -41.57 -57.06
CA GLU A 227 113.43 -42.36 -57.72
C GLU A 227 113.38 -42.21 -59.26
N ALA A 228 112.18 -42.20 -59.86
CA ALA A 228 112.01 -41.97 -61.31
C ALA A 228 112.26 -40.50 -61.77
N ARG A 229 112.22 -39.53 -60.85
CA ARG A 229 112.45 -38.08 -61.10
C ARG A 229 113.93 -37.66 -61.14
N ALA A 230 114.84 -38.56 -60.79
CA ALA A 230 116.24 -38.43 -61.19
C ALA A 230 116.39 -38.68 -62.71
N ASP A 231 115.59 -39.59 -63.28
CA ASP A 231 115.64 -39.97 -64.70
C ASP A 231 114.75 -39.08 -65.60
N ALA A 232 113.63 -38.56 -65.10
CA ALA A 232 112.69 -37.73 -65.87
C ALA A 232 113.16 -36.28 -66.15
N ARG A 233 114.29 -35.82 -65.57
CA ARG A 233 114.92 -34.55 -65.98
C ARG A 233 115.50 -34.62 -67.40
N ALA A 234 115.62 -35.82 -67.97
CA ALA A 234 115.96 -36.03 -69.37
C ALA A 234 114.75 -35.83 -70.32
N ALA A 235 113.52 -35.89 -69.84
CA ALA A 235 112.32 -35.82 -70.68
C ALA A 235 111.66 -34.43 -70.59
N ARG A 236 112.39 -33.41 -71.05
CA ARG A 236 111.81 -32.15 -71.57
C ARG A 236 110.89 -32.36 -72.80
N ALA A 237 110.39 -33.57 -73.02
CA ALA A 237 109.57 -33.93 -74.16
C ALA A 237 108.07 -33.72 -73.92
N GLU A 238 107.60 -33.58 -72.68
CA GLU A 238 106.16 -33.44 -72.40
C GLU A 238 105.72 -31.99 -72.19
N ALA A 239 106.27 -31.10 -73.01
CA ALA A 239 105.73 -29.76 -73.27
C ALA A 239 104.34 -29.81 -73.99
N GLU A 240 103.78 -31.00 -74.22
CA GLU A 240 102.48 -31.22 -74.88
C GLU A 240 101.30 -31.44 -73.92
N LEU A 241 101.55 -31.81 -72.65
CA LEU A 241 100.50 -31.98 -71.64
C LEU A 241 99.88 -30.64 -71.18
N ALA A 242 100.62 -29.52 -71.30
CA ALA A 242 100.14 -28.19 -70.93
C ALA A 242 99.03 -27.64 -71.86
N ARG A 243 98.84 -28.21 -73.06
CA ARG A 243 97.80 -27.78 -74.02
C ARG A 243 96.48 -28.53 -73.90
N ARG A 244 96.40 -29.58 -73.07
CA ARG A 244 95.13 -30.25 -72.71
C ARG A 244 94.48 -29.64 -71.47
N ALA A 245 95.27 -29.22 -70.48
CA ALA A 245 94.78 -28.53 -69.27
C ALA A 245 94.06 -27.18 -69.53
N HIS A 246 94.42 -26.47 -70.62
CA HIS A 246 93.80 -25.19 -70.96
C HIS A 246 92.36 -25.32 -71.49
N ARG A 247 92.02 -26.45 -72.14
CA ARG A 247 90.68 -26.70 -72.70
C ARG A 247 89.67 -27.24 -71.68
N GLU A 248 90.15 -27.95 -70.65
CA GLU A 248 89.31 -28.37 -69.50
C GLU A 248 89.01 -27.18 -68.56
N ALA A 249 89.89 -26.19 -68.48
CA ALA A 249 89.67 -24.96 -67.70
C ALA A 249 88.52 -24.09 -68.26
N GLU A 250 88.40 -23.97 -69.59
CA GLU A 250 87.31 -23.20 -70.23
C GLU A 250 85.93 -23.89 -70.10
N GLN A 251 85.86 -25.22 -70.17
CA GLN A 251 84.62 -25.96 -69.92
C GLN A 251 84.20 -25.94 -68.44
N SER A 252 85.16 -25.92 -67.50
CA SER A 252 84.86 -25.74 -66.07
C SER A 252 84.38 -24.33 -65.74
N SER A 253 84.88 -23.31 -66.44
CA SER A 253 84.48 -21.90 -66.33
C SER A 253 83.04 -21.67 -66.80
N ALA A 254 82.66 -22.25 -67.96
CA ALA A 254 81.29 -22.18 -68.47
C ALA A 254 80.29 -22.93 -67.57
N ALA A 255 80.66 -24.09 -67.02
CA ALA A 255 79.83 -24.84 -66.07
C ALA A 255 79.77 -24.20 -64.66
N ALA A 256 80.80 -23.46 -64.26
CA ALA A 256 80.80 -22.68 -63.02
C ALA A 256 79.92 -21.42 -63.15
N LEU A 257 79.95 -20.74 -64.30
CA LEU A 257 79.09 -19.59 -64.59
C LEU A 257 77.62 -19.99 -64.67
N ALA A 258 77.30 -21.14 -65.29
CA ALA A 258 75.94 -21.66 -65.34
C ALA A 258 75.42 -22.10 -63.95
N ARG A 259 76.28 -22.66 -63.09
CA ARG A 259 75.93 -23.00 -61.69
C ARG A 259 75.80 -21.76 -60.81
N ALA A 260 76.60 -20.72 -61.04
CA ALA A 260 76.48 -19.44 -60.36
C ALA A 260 75.17 -18.72 -60.74
N GLN A 261 74.81 -18.70 -62.03
CA GLN A 261 73.54 -18.13 -62.51
C GLN A 261 72.32 -18.94 -62.03
N ALA A 262 72.41 -20.26 -61.94
CA ALA A 262 71.35 -21.09 -61.35
C ALA A 262 71.21 -20.87 -59.84
N ALA A 263 72.32 -20.73 -59.10
CA ALA A 263 72.31 -20.41 -57.67
C ALA A 263 71.82 -18.99 -57.38
N GLU A 264 72.09 -18.03 -58.27
CA GLU A 264 71.57 -16.66 -58.20
C GLU A 264 70.06 -16.62 -58.47
N ALA A 265 69.58 -17.32 -59.50
CA ALA A 265 68.16 -17.46 -59.76
C ALA A 265 67.40 -18.21 -58.63
N GLU A 266 68.05 -19.16 -57.96
CA GLU A 266 67.47 -19.84 -56.80
C GLU A 266 67.47 -18.96 -55.55
N ARG A 267 68.51 -18.14 -55.35
CA ARG A 267 68.54 -17.09 -54.33
C ARG A 267 67.45 -16.06 -54.54
N ASP A 268 67.25 -15.58 -55.76
CA ASP A 268 66.21 -14.58 -56.06
C ASP A 268 64.81 -15.17 -55.82
N ARG A 269 64.58 -16.45 -56.14
CA ARG A 269 63.34 -17.16 -55.80
C ARG A 269 63.18 -17.43 -54.31
N ALA A 270 64.26 -17.56 -53.56
CA ALA A 270 64.21 -17.72 -52.10
C ALA A 270 63.91 -16.37 -51.42
N VAL A 271 64.53 -15.28 -51.89
CA VAL A 271 64.27 -13.91 -51.43
C VAL A 271 62.83 -13.51 -51.73
N ALA A 272 62.33 -13.72 -52.94
CA ALA A 272 60.94 -13.41 -53.29
C ALA A 272 59.91 -14.20 -52.46
N ARG A 273 60.24 -15.46 -52.08
CA ARG A 273 59.39 -16.26 -51.18
C ARG A 273 59.42 -15.73 -49.75
N ALA A 274 60.60 -15.38 -49.24
CA ALA A 274 60.74 -14.78 -47.91
C ALA A 274 60.05 -13.41 -47.80
N GLU A 275 60.11 -12.58 -48.85
CA GLU A 275 59.40 -11.30 -48.90
C GLU A 275 57.88 -11.49 -48.94
N ALA A 276 57.37 -12.43 -49.74
CA ALA A 276 55.94 -12.75 -49.77
C ALA A 276 55.42 -13.32 -48.43
N GLU A 277 56.24 -14.11 -47.72
CA GLU A 277 55.91 -14.61 -46.38
C GLU A 277 55.93 -13.49 -45.34
N ARG A 278 56.93 -12.59 -45.40
CA ARG A 278 56.99 -11.40 -44.54
C ARG A 278 55.78 -10.50 -44.74
N ASP A 279 55.39 -10.23 -45.98
CA ASP A 279 54.28 -9.34 -46.28
C ASP A 279 52.94 -9.95 -45.82
N ARG A 280 52.77 -11.28 -45.90
CA ARG A 280 51.63 -11.99 -45.31
C ARG A 280 51.63 -11.92 -43.78
N ALA A 281 52.78 -12.09 -43.14
CA ALA A 281 52.89 -11.99 -41.69
C ALA A 281 52.59 -10.56 -41.19
N VAL A 282 53.03 -9.53 -41.93
CA VAL A 282 52.72 -8.12 -41.65
C VAL A 282 51.22 -7.85 -41.82
N ALA A 283 50.59 -8.34 -42.90
CA ALA A 283 49.14 -8.20 -43.10
C ALA A 283 48.35 -8.88 -41.96
N GLN A 284 48.73 -10.09 -41.54
CA GLN A 284 48.09 -10.78 -40.42
C GLN A 284 48.26 -10.04 -39.09
N ALA A 285 49.44 -9.45 -38.85
CA ALA A 285 49.67 -8.63 -37.66
C ALA A 285 48.83 -7.36 -37.65
N HIS A 286 48.61 -6.73 -38.82
CA HIS A 286 47.70 -5.59 -38.95
C HIS A 286 46.24 -5.98 -38.70
N ASP A 287 45.76 -7.07 -39.30
CA ASP A 287 44.40 -7.56 -39.08
C ASP A 287 44.13 -7.90 -37.60
N GLU A 288 45.11 -8.51 -36.92
CA GLU A 288 44.98 -8.85 -35.50
C GLU A 288 44.99 -7.58 -34.62
N ARG A 289 45.88 -6.62 -34.93
CA ARG A 289 45.89 -5.32 -34.25
C ARG A 289 44.55 -4.60 -34.40
N ASP A 290 43.99 -4.58 -35.60
CA ASP A 290 42.74 -3.87 -35.88
C ASP A 290 41.55 -4.57 -35.19
N ARG A 291 41.56 -5.90 -35.08
CA ARG A 291 40.58 -6.67 -34.27
C ARG A 291 40.71 -6.37 -32.77
N VAL A 292 41.93 -6.26 -32.25
CA VAL A 292 42.17 -5.91 -30.84
C VAL A 292 41.68 -4.50 -30.55
N LEU A 293 41.95 -3.53 -31.45
CA LEU A 293 41.45 -2.17 -31.34
C LEU A 293 39.92 -2.11 -31.37
N ALA A 294 39.27 -2.79 -32.32
CA ALA A 294 37.81 -2.85 -32.39
C ALA A 294 37.18 -3.49 -31.13
N ARG A 295 37.83 -4.51 -30.54
CA ARG A 295 37.38 -5.10 -29.27
C ARG A 295 37.56 -4.14 -28.10
N ALA A 296 38.64 -3.37 -28.07
CA ALA A 296 38.89 -2.36 -27.03
C ALA A 296 37.84 -1.23 -27.10
N GLU A 297 37.56 -0.70 -28.29
CA GLU A 297 36.52 0.31 -28.53
C GLU A 297 35.13 -0.20 -28.14
N ALA A 298 34.80 -1.45 -28.51
CA ALA A 298 33.53 -2.07 -28.11
C ALA A 298 33.41 -2.25 -26.60
N ALA A 299 34.51 -2.61 -25.91
CA ALA A 299 34.55 -2.73 -24.46
C ALA A 299 34.42 -1.37 -23.76
N GLU A 300 35.01 -0.31 -24.31
CA GLU A 300 34.88 1.06 -23.81
C GLU A 300 33.44 1.58 -23.98
N ALA A 301 32.84 1.39 -25.15
CA ALA A 301 31.43 1.73 -25.39
C ALA A 301 30.45 0.93 -24.52
N ALA A 302 30.81 -0.31 -24.14
CA ALA A 302 30.03 -1.09 -23.17
C ALA A 302 30.17 -0.55 -21.74
N ARG A 303 31.38 -0.12 -21.35
CA ARG A 303 31.63 0.53 -20.05
C ARG A 303 30.89 1.85 -19.92
N GLU A 304 30.90 2.69 -20.95
CA GLU A 304 30.17 3.96 -20.95
C GLU A 304 28.66 3.75 -20.79
N ARG A 305 28.10 2.76 -21.51
CA ARG A 305 26.69 2.37 -21.36
C ARG A 305 26.37 1.89 -19.95
N ALA A 306 27.21 1.04 -19.36
CA ALA A 306 27.04 0.58 -17.99
C ALA A 306 27.13 1.71 -16.96
N VAL A 307 28.02 2.68 -17.16
CA VAL A 307 28.14 3.88 -16.30
C VAL A 307 26.90 4.76 -16.43
N ALA A 308 26.40 4.98 -17.64
CA ALA A 308 25.18 5.76 -17.88
C ALA A 308 23.95 5.09 -17.25
N GLU A 309 23.83 3.77 -17.38
CA GLU A 309 22.76 2.99 -16.76
C GLU A 309 22.84 3.02 -15.23
N ALA A 310 24.04 2.85 -14.65
CA ALA A 310 24.25 2.97 -13.22
C ALA A 310 23.91 4.39 -12.70
N ALA A 311 24.22 5.44 -13.46
CA ALA A 311 23.83 6.80 -13.13
C ALA A 311 22.31 6.99 -13.17
N ARG A 312 21.62 6.42 -14.17
CA ARG A 312 20.15 6.43 -14.26
C ARG A 312 19.51 5.73 -13.07
N LEU A 313 19.97 4.52 -12.75
CA LEU A 313 19.45 3.73 -11.62
C LEU A 313 19.67 4.44 -10.27
N ARG A 314 20.82 5.12 -10.08
CA ARG A 314 21.07 5.93 -8.88
C ARG A 314 20.13 7.14 -8.79
N ALA A 315 19.84 7.79 -9.91
CA ALA A 315 18.89 8.91 -9.94
C ALA A 315 17.46 8.44 -9.64
N GLU A 316 17.05 7.29 -10.18
CA GLU A 316 15.76 6.65 -9.89
C GLU A 316 15.65 6.25 -8.40
N ALA A 317 16.71 5.66 -7.83
CA ALA A 317 16.77 5.32 -6.41
C ALA A 317 16.67 6.56 -5.50
N ALA A 318 17.42 7.63 -5.81
CA ALA A 318 17.33 8.89 -5.07
C ALA A 318 15.93 9.54 -5.16
N GLN A 319 15.27 9.44 -6.30
CA GLN A 319 13.89 9.90 -6.45
C GLN A 319 12.91 9.04 -5.63
N ALA A 320 13.10 7.72 -5.59
CA ALA A 320 12.28 6.82 -4.80
C ALA A 320 12.43 7.10 -3.29
N GLU A 321 13.66 7.31 -2.81
CA GLU A 321 13.95 7.70 -1.43
C GLU A 321 13.32 9.04 -1.08
N ALA A 322 13.39 10.04 -1.98
CA ALA A 322 12.76 11.33 -1.76
C ALA A 322 11.22 11.23 -1.69
N ARG A 323 10.60 10.38 -2.51
CA ARG A 323 9.15 10.12 -2.46
C ARG A 323 8.76 9.39 -1.17
N ALA A 324 9.55 8.41 -0.73
CA ALA A 324 9.33 7.70 0.52
C ALA A 324 9.42 8.67 1.72
N GLY A 325 10.47 9.50 1.77
CA GLY A 325 10.62 10.51 2.82
C GLY A 325 9.49 11.56 2.82
N ALA A 326 8.95 11.93 1.66
CA ALA A 326 7.79 12.80 1.57
C ALA A 326 6.51 12.13 2.11
N ALA A 327 6.29 10.85 1.76
CA ALA A 327 5.17 10.08 2.25
C ALA A 327 5.23 9.87 3.78
N ASP A 328 6.42 9.60 4.33
CA ASP A 328 6.62 9.48 5.78
C ASP A 328 6.34 10.79 6.50
N ALA A 329 6.78 11.93 5.93
CA ALA A 329 6.49 13.25 6.49
C ALA A 329 5.00 13.59 6.46
N GLU A 330 4.29 13.19 5.40
CA GLU A 330 2.84 13.35 5.30
C GLU A 330 2.09 12.46 6.30
N ALA A 331 2.51 11.20 6.45
CA ALA A 331 1.96 10.28 7.45
C ALA A 331 2.17 10.79 8.87
N ALA A 332 3.36 11.33 9.19
CA ALA A 332 3.66 11.92 10.49
C ALA A 332 2.79 13.15 10.78
N ARG A 333 2.52 13.99 9.77
CA ARG A 333 1.59 15.13 9.90
C ARG A 333 0.15 14.66 10.13
N ALA A 334 -0.32 13.69 9.35
CA ALA A 334 -1.65 13.12 9.51
C ALA A 334 -1.84 12.50 10.91
N GLU A 335 -0.82 11.85 11.46
CA GLU A 335 -0.85 11.32 12.81
C GLU A 335 -0.92 12.43 13.88
N GLN A 336 -0.15 13.51 13.71
CA GLN A 336 -0.22 14.67 14.60
C GLN A 336 -1.60 15.33 14.56
N ASP A 337 -2.17 15.51 13.37
CA ASP A 337 -3.51 16.08 13.20
C ASP A 337 -4.58 15.18 13.82
N ALA A 338 -4.48 13.86 13.66
CA ALA A 338 -5.39 12.89 14.29
C ALA A 338 -5.29 12.91 15.83
N ARG A 339 -4.07 13.03 16.38
CA ARG A 339 -3.86 13.21 17.83
C ARG A 339 -4.44 14.52 18.33
N ALA A 340 -4.24 15.62 17.60
CA ALA A 340 -4.80 16.93 17.94
C ALA A 340 -6.34 16.90 17.92
N ALA A 341 -6.94 16.29 16.88
CA ALA A 341 -8.39 16.13 16.78
C ALA A 341 -8.96 15.25 17.90
N THR A 342 -8.21 14.21 18.32
CA THR A 342 -8.60 13.35 19.45
C THR A 342 -8.58 14.12 20.76
N ALA A 343 -7.52 14.90 21.02
CA ALA A 343 -7.41 15.72 22.22
C ALA A 343 -8.51 16.80 22.28
N GLU A 344 -8.84 17.43 21.14
CA GLU A 344 -9.92 18.41 21.07
C GLU A 344 -11.29 17.74 21.32
N ARG A 345 -11.52 16.55 20.78
CA ARG A 345 -12.75 15.78 21.07
C ARG A 345 -12.87 15.45 22.56
N GLU A 346 -11.79 15.00 23.20
CA GLU A 346 -11.77 14.71 24.63
C GLU A 346 -12.06 15.95 25.47
N ARG A 347 -11.48 17.09 25.08
CA ARG A 347 -11.77 18.39 25.70
C ARG A 347 -13.25 18.76 25.58
N ILE A 348 -13.82 18.70 24.38
CA ILE A 348 -15.25 19.00 24.14
C ILE A 348 -16.15 18.03 24.94
N GLN A 349 -15.78 16.75 25.03
CA GLN A 349 -16.53 15.77 25.84
C GLN A 349 -16.47 16.11 27.33
N ALA A 350 -15.31 16.52 27.84
CA ALA A 350 -15.16 16.97 29.22
C ALA A 350 -16.01 18.22 29.49
N GLU A 351 -15.96 19.22 28.62
CA GLU A 351 -16.79 20.43 28.70
C GLU A 351 -18.29 20.08 28.67
N LEU A 352 -18.72 19.20 27.77
CA LEU A 352 -20.11 18.73 27.68
C LEU A 352 -20.55 18.00 28.95
N SER A 353 -19.68 17.18 29.55
CA SER A 353 -19.99 16.48 30.79
C SER A 353 -20.15 17.44 31.97
N LEU A 354 -19.32 18.49 32.03
CA LEU A 354 -19.43 19.56 33.02
C LEU A 354 -20.74 20.33 32.86
N GLU A 355 -21.12 20.70 31.64
CA GLU A 355 -22.39 21.38 31.38
C GLU A 355 -23.60 20.52 31.72
N ARG A 356 -23.55 19.21 31.44
CA ARG A 356 -24.60 18.27 31.85
C ARG A 356 -24.72 18.19 33.37
N ALA A 357 -23.59 18.19 34.09
CA ALA A 357 -23.59 18.22 35.55
C ALA A 357 -24.18 19.53 36.10
N ARG A 358 -23.81 20.68 35.53
CA ARG A 358 -24.40 21.99 35.88
C ARG A 358 -25.91 22.02 35.66
N LEU A 359 -26.39 21.50 34.52
CA LEU A 359 -27.81 21.42 34.23
C LEU A 359 -28.56 20.48 35.19
N ALA A 360 -27.94 19.35 35.57
CA ALA A 360 -28.52 18.43 36.55
C ALA A 360 -28.64 19.08 37.93
N ASP A 361 -27.61 19.81 38.37
CA ASP A 361 -27.62 20.56 39.63
C ASP A 361 -28.70 21.66 39.63
N LEU A 362 -28.78 22.46 38.56
CA LEU A 362 -29.83 23.48 38.41
C LEU A 362 -31.25 22.88 38.44
N ARG A 363 -31.44 21.70 37.84
CA ARG A 363 -32.73 20.97 37.92
C ARG A 363 -33.04 20.55 39.35
N ALA A 364 -32.06 20.01 40.07
CA ALA A 364 -32.23 19.65 41.48
C ALA A 364 -32.57 20.87 42.33
N GLN A 365 -31.88 22.00 42.13
CA GLN A 365 -32.19 23.27 42.80
C GLN A 365 -33.61 23.75 42.49
N LEU A 366 -34.06 23.65 41.23
CA LEU A 366 -35.44 24.00 40.85
C LEU A 366 -36.47 23.10 41.52
N ASP A 367 -36.21 21.80 41.63
CA ASP A 367 -37.12 20.86 42.28
C ASP A 367 -37.20 21.10 43.79
N VAL A 368 -36.06 21.43 44.44
CA VAL A 368 -36.03 21.89 45.83
C VAL A 368 -36.86 23.17 46.00
N ALA A 369 -36.63 24.18 45.16
CA ALA A 369 -37.39 25.44 45.22
C ALA A 369 -38.90 25.23 44.99
N ARG A 370 -39.28 24.30 44.09
CA ARG A 370 -40.69 23.91 43.87
C ARG A 370 -41.28 23.22 45.10
N ALA A 371 -40.53 22.33 45.74
CA ALA A 371 -40.95 21.65 46.97
C ALA A 371 -41.11 22.65 48.13
N GLU A 372 -40.17 23.57 48.31
CA GLU A 372 -40.27 24.66 49.29
C GLU A 372 -41.50 25.55 49.02
N ALA A 373 -41.74 25.93 47.75
CA ALA A 373 -42.92 26.70 47.37
C ALA A 373 -44.23 25.90 47.59
N ALA A 374 -44.24 24.59 47.42
CA ALA A 374 -45.38 23.73 47.77
C ALA A 374 -45.59 23.71 49.30
N GLN A 375 -44.53 23.52 50.08
CA GLN A 375 -44.59 23.52 51.54
C GLN A 375 -45.05 24.87 52.11
N LEU A 376 -44.58 25.99 51.55
CA LEU A 376 -45.06 27.33 51.94
C LEU A 376 -46.54 27.52 51.61
N ARG A 377 -47.01 27.02 50.45
CA ARG A 377 -48.45 27.02 50.11
C ARG A 377 -49.25 26.18 51.09
N GLU A 378 -48.80 24.98 51.44
CA GLU A 378 -49.46 24.14 52.45
C GLU A 378 -49.51 24.81 53.82
N ARG A 379 -48.40 25.43 54.26
CA ARG A 379 -48.36 26.20 55.51
C ARG A 379 -49.32 27.39 55.49
N ALA A 380 -49.39 28.11 54.38
CA ALA A 380 -50.34 29.21 54.21
C ALA A 380 -51.79 28.72 54.26
N VAL A 381 -52.12 27.63 53.56
CA VAL A 381 -53.44 26.99 53.62
C VAL A 381 -53.77 26.51 55.04
N ALA A 382 -52.82 25.89 55.74
CA ALA A 382 -53.01 25.45 57.13
C ALA A 382 -53.17 26.62 58.12
N ALA A 383 -52.50 27.76 57.88
CA ALA A 383 -52.69 28.98 58.67
C ALA A 383 -54.08 29.59 58.42
N GLU A 384 -54.52 29.68 57.16
CA GLU A 384 -55.88 30.10 56.79
C GLU A 384 -56.96 29.20 57.41
N LEU A 385 -56.72 27.88 57.44
CA LEU A 385 -57.63 26.93 58.10
C LEU A 385 -57.66 27.11 59.62
N ARG A 386 -56.52 27.40 60.27
CA ARG A 386 -56.47 27.71 61.70
C ARG A 386 -57.17 29.01 62.06
N LEU A 387 -56.96 30.08 61.29
CA LEU A 387 -57.69 31.35 61.43
C LEU A 387 -59.21 31.20 61.22
N ARG A 388 -59.64 30.19 60.47
CA ARG A 388 -61.06 29.84 60.32
C ARG A 388 -61.61 28.96 61.45
N GLN A 389 -60.77 28.20 62.15
CA GLN A 389 -61.14 27.41 63.31
C GLN A 389 -61.14 28.23 64.61
N GLU A 390 -60.23 29.21 64.72
CA GLU A 390 -60.27 30.30 65.71
C GLU A 390 -61.27 31.36 65.25
N GLY A 391 -62.55 31.02 65.27
CA GLY A 391 -63.62 32.03 65.20
C GLY A 391 -63.51 33.01 66.39
N PRO A 392 -63.98 34.26 66.25
CA PRO A 392 -63.87 35.28 67.29
C PRO A 392 -64.52 34.79 68.59
N GLU A 393 -63.72 34.79 69.65
CA GLU A 393 -64.13 34.52 71.02
C GLU A 393 -65.33 35.44 71.38
N PRO A 394 -66.45 34.90 71.90
CA PRO A 394 -67.57 35.75 72.28
C PRO A 394 -67.16 36.64 73.46
N PRO A 395 -67.56 37.93 73.48
CA PRO A 395 -67.22 38.82 74.59
C PRO A 395 -67.83 38.28 75.89
N PRO A 396 -67.14 38.42 77.04
CA PRO A 396 -67.71 38.04 78.32
C PRO A 396 -68.90 38.94 78.60
N GLY A 397 -70.09 38.34 78.65
CA GLY A 397 -71.31 38.99 79.11
C GLY A 397 -71.26 39.29 80.62
N PRO A 398 -72.01 40.31 81.06
CA PRO A 398 -71.94 40.93 82.39
C PRO A 398 -72.31 40.02 83.56
#